data_AF-A0A938QSZ1-F1
#
_entry.id   AF-A0A938QSZ1-F1
#
_cell.length_a   1.000
_cell.length_b   1.000
_cell.length_c   1.000
_cell.angle_alpha   90.00
_cell.angle_beta   90.00
_cell.angle_gamma   90.00
#
_symmetry.space_group_name_H-M   'P 1'
#
loop_
_entity.id
_entity.type
_entity.pdbx_description
1 polymer ?
#
loop_
_entity_poly.entity_id
_entity_poly.type
_entity_poly.pdbx_seq_one_letter_code
_entity_poly.pdbx_strand_id
1 'polypeptide(L)'
;MSWPRIVCPPNRSLLRSFTERTVAVRVAHPHQAAQAAARVWESGNHLFCVIIDSSFSLDKIELGEDLKHVPLAVMAPSWGKFRHLARRLERLRDFNLRIYLPGDVLENLAGLRILSSLGIHTCAVLGNGRMDWDALTDLMTYAVLELAPHASMEPFSFIASRHDPFSYLEWGALYFDDPKSFLHLDAKGRVALSAAELRNKQFIASSLKEIGEPAEFPAIRDRLQSWRQFFVDNHPCASCGGWKICLGRFAVALPENQGCAGFFLELMDVARQYQARKVQAEELRIWQP
;
A
#
# COMPACT_ATOMS: atom_id res chain seq x y z
N MET A 1 -12.56 -17.99 -5.79
CA MET A 1 -11.93 -16.73 -5.32
C MET A 1 -12.58 -15.56 -6.05
N SER A 2 -12.75 -14.38 -5.43
CA SER A 2 -13.22 -13.20 -6.19
C SER A 2 -12.14 -12.75 -7.16
N TRP A 3 -12.53 -12.18 -8.30
CA TRP A 3 -11.59 -11.62 -9.28
C TRP A 3 -10.74 -10.50 -8.63
N PRO A 4 -9.42 -10.41 -8.92
CA PRO A 4 -8.61 -9.28 -8.49
C PRO A 4 -9.16 -7.95 -9.01
N ARG A 5 -8.92 -6.88 -8.24
CA ARG A 5 -9.23 -5.51 -8.68
C ARG A 5 -8.30 -5.10 -9.81
N ILE A 6 -8.76 -4.21 -10.68
CA ILE A 6 -7.99 -3.80 -11.86
C ILE A 6 -7.37 -2.43 -11.62
N VAL A 7 -6.05 -2.32 -11.77
CA VAL A 7 -5.33 -1.05 -11.78
C VAL A 7 -5.03 -0.68 -13.22
N CYS A 8 -5.53 0.45 -13.72
CA CYS A 8 -5.36 0.81 -15.13
C CYS A 8 -5.27 2.33 -15.35
N PRO A 9 -4.78 2.80 -16.52
CA PRO A 9 -4.90 4.21 -16.89
C PRO A 9 -6.37 4.57 -17.16
N PRO A 10 -6.75 5.87 -17.09
CA PRO A 10 -8.13 6.33 -17.30
C PRO A 10 -8.53 6.35 -18.80
N ASN A 11 -8.31 5.25 -19.51
CA ASN A 11 -8.61 5.09 -20.92
C ASN A 11 -10.05 4.60 -21.11
N ARG A 12 -10.88 5.38 -21.80
CA ARG A 12 -12.30 5.06 -22.02
C ARG A 12 -12.52 3.75 -22.79
N SER A 13 -11.73 3.49 -23.82
CA SER A 13 -11.85 2.26 -24.61
C SER A 13 -11.48 1.03 -23.78
N LEU A 14 -10.44 1.15 -22.97
CA LEU A 14 -10.02 0.09 -22.05
C LEU A 14 -11.10 -0.18 -21.00
N LEU A 15 -11.58 0.86 -20.32
CA LEU A 15 -12.60 0.75 -19.29
C LEU A 15 -13.92 0.17 -19.82
N ARG A 16 -14.27 0.39 -21.10
CA ARG A 16 -15.45 -0.24 -21.72
C ARG A 16 -15.24 -1.67 -22.17
N SER A 17 -13.99 -2.14 -22.22
CA SER A 17 -13.68 -3.52 -22.63
C SER A 17 -13.98 -4.56 -21.53
N PHE A 18 -14.21 -4.10 -20.30
CA PHE A 18 -14.65 -4.90 -19.16
C PHE A 18 -15.68 -4.10 -18.33
N THR A 19 -16.73 -4.76 -17.83
CA THR A 19 -17.80 -4.11 -17.04
C THR A 19 -17.98 -4.85 -15.71
N GLU A 20 -18.65 -4.19 -14.75
CA GLU A 20 -18.95 -4.75 -13.43
C GLU A 20 -17.71 -5.18 -12.63
N ARG A 21 -16.55 -4.57 -12.94
CA ARG A 21 -15.30 -4.80 -12.21
C ARG A 21 -15.04 -3.68 -11.22
N THR A 22 -14.31 -4.03 -10.17
CA THR A 22 -13.76 -3.06 -9.22
C THR A 22 -12.42 -2.55 -9.73
N VAL A 23 -12.30 -1.23 -9.94
CA VAL A 23 -11.20 -0.60 -10.67
C VAL A 23 -10.54 0.50 -9.84
N ALA A 24 -9.22 0.48 -9.77
CA ALA A 24 -8.41 1.63 -9.41
C ALA A 24 -7.84 2.27 -10.68
N VAL A 25 -7.98 3.59 -10.82
CA VAL A 25 -7.43 4.31 -11.99
C VAL A 25 -6.22 5.12 -11.59
N ARG A 26 -5.13 5.01 -12.36
CA ARG A 26 -3.87 5.74 -12.09
C ARG A 26 -3.77 6.98 -12.96
N VAL A 27 -3.55 8.14 -12.33
CA VAL A 27 -3.34 9.43 -12.98
C VAL A 27 -2.04 10.05 -12.51
N ALA A 28 -1.35 10.79 -13.39
CA ALA A 28 -0.11 11.49 -13.03
C ALA A 28 -0.39 12.85 -12.36
N HIS A 29 -1.55 13.44 -12.65
CA HIS A 29 -1.88 14.79 -12.19
C HIS A 29 -3.20 14.84 -11.42
N PRO A 30 -3.27 15.54 -10.28
CA PRO A 30 -4.47 15.62 -9.46
C PRO A 30 -5.72 16.13 -10.19
N HIS A 31 -5.56 17.12 -11.09
CA HIS A 31 -6.68 17.69 -11.85
C HIS A 31 -7.37 16.67 -12.78
N GLN A 32 -6.75 15.53 -13.05
CA GLN A 32 -7.34 14.45 -13.86
C GLN A 32 -8.20 13.49 -13.03
N ALA A 33 -8.11 13.55 -11.70
CA ALA A 33 -8.68 12.53 -10.82
C ALA A 33 -10.21 12.45 -10.90
N ALA A 34 -10.91 13.60 -10.90
CA ALA A 34 -12.37 13.62 -10.97
C ALA A 34 -12.87 13.09 -12.32
N GLN A 35 -12.23 13.50 -13.41
CA GLN A 35 -12.54 12.99 -14.74
C GLN A 35 -12.25 11.48 -14.86
N ALA A 36 -11.16 11.00 -14.25
CA ALA A 36 -10.82 9.59 -14.22
C ALA A 36 -11.87 8.76 -13.45
N ALA A 37 -12.31 9.25 -12.28
CA ALA A 37 -13.39 8.63 -11.50
C ALA A 37 -14.70 8.57 -12.31
N ALA A 38 -15.08 9.69 -12.94
CA ALA A 38 -16.26 9.74 -13.80
C ALA A 38 -16.22 8.72 -14.94
N ARG A 39 -15.06 8.55 -15.60
CA ARG A 39 -14.89 7.55 -16.66
C ARG A 39 -15.08 6.11 -16.18
N VAL A 40 -14.73 5.79 -14.93
CA VAL A 40 -14.97 4.47 -14.34
C VAL A 40 -16.46 4.24 -14.17
N TRP A 41 -17.19 5.19 -13.57
CA TRP A 41 -18.63 5.08 -13.38
C TRP A 41 -19.39 5.03 -14.72
N GLU A 42 -19.03 5.90 -15.69
CA GLU A 42 -19.58 5.90 -17.06
C GLU A 42 -19.40 4.57 -17.80
N SER A 43 -18.38 3.78 -17.43
CA SER A 43 -18.09 2.48 -18.04
C SER A 43 -18.86 1.30 -17.42
N GLY A 44 -19.68 1.54 -16.39
CA GLY A 44 -20.37 0.48 -15.65
C GLY A 44 -19.45 -0.32 -14.72
N ASN A 45 -18.33 0.27 -14.30
CA ASN A 45 -17.40 -0.31 -13.33
C ASN A 45 -17.53 0.38 -11.97
N HIS A 46 -17.08 -0.30 -10.91
CA HIS A 46 -17.06 0.22 -9.55
C HIS A 46 -15.69 0.84 -9.25
N LEU A 47 -15.67 2.10 -8.82
CA LEU A 47 -14.42 2.76 -8.42
C LEU A 47 -13.96 2.25 -7.05
N PHE A 48 -12.74 1.69 -7.00
CA PHE A 48 -12.03 1.40 -5.75
C PHE A 48 -11.36 2.67 -5.21
N CYS A 49 -10.50 3.28 -6.03
CA CYS A 49 -9.86 4.56 -5.74
C CYS A 49 -9.25 5.17 -7.02
N VAL A 50 -8.88 6.45 -6.94
CA VAL A 50 -7.96 7.07 -7.89
C VAL A 50 -6.57 7.10 -7.27
N ILE A 51 -5.60 6.50 -7.95
CA ILE A 51 -4.19 6.53 -7.58
C ILE A 51 -3.56 7.74 -8.27
N ILE A 52 -3.21 8.76 -7.49
CA ILE A 52 -2.48 9.93 -7.97
C ILE A 52 -0.99 9.62 -7.80
N ASP A 53 -0.34 9.23 -8.90
CA ASP A 53 1.10 8.92 -8.96
C ASP A 53 1.87 10.16 -9.40
N SER A 54 2.10 11.05 -8.43
CA SER A 54 2.61 12.40 -8.68
C SER A 54 4.13 12.43 -8.65
N SER A 55 4.75 13.14 -9.60
CA SER A 55 6.18 13.51 -9.52
C SER A 55 6.43 14.72 -8.60
N PHE A 56 5.38 15.37 -8.12
CA PHE A 56 5.46 16.54 -7.24
C PHE A 56 5.37 16.15 -5.76
N SER A 57 6.11 16.86 -4.93
CA SER A 57 5.96 16.83 -3.47
C SER A 57 4.54 17.14 -3.03
N LEU A 58 4.14 16.60 -1.89
CA LEU A 58 2.79 16.76 -1.34
C LEU A 58 2.39 18.23 -1.16
N ASP A 59 3.33 19.08 -0.75
CA ASP A 59 3.11 20.53 -0.61
C ASP A 59 2.76 21.27 -1.93
N LYS A 60 2.96 20.63 -3.09
CA LYS A 60 2.60 21.15 -4.42
C LYS A 60 1.39 20.47 -5.04
N ILE A 61 0.90 19.37 -4.46
CA ILE A 61 -0.31 18.70 -4.92
C ILE A 61 -1.52 19.51 -4.46
N GLU A 62 -2.35 19.93 -5.41
CA GLU A 62 -3.60 20.65 -5.14
C GLU A 62 -4.78 19.73 -5.46
N LEU A 63 -5.65 19.53 -4.46
CA LEU A 63 -6.88 18.75 -4.61
C LEU A 63 -8.06 19.70 -4.72
N GLY A 64 -8.84 19.54 -5.79
CA GLY A 64 -10.08 20.28 -5.99
C GLY A 64 -11.21 19.76 -5.10
N GLU A 65 -12.20 20.61 -4.83
CA GLU A 65 -13.37 20.27 -4.01
C GLU A 65 -14.21 19.12 -4.60
N ASP A 66 -14.15 18.94 -5.91
CA ASP A 66 -14.77 17.84 -6.68
C ASP A 66 -14.22 16.45 -6.30
N LEU A 67 -13.10 16.39 -5.58
CA LEU A 67 -12.49 15.14 -5.13
C LEU A 67 -12.89 14.71 -3.71
N LYS A 68 -13.67 15.50 -2.96
CA LYS A 68 -13.98 15.21 -1.55
C LYS A 68 -14.58 13.82 -1.32
N HIS A 69 -15.43 13.36 -2.24
CA HIS A 69 -16.09 12.06 -2.17
C HIS A 69 -15.38 10.95 -2.96
N VAL A 70 -14.30 11.28 -3.66
CA VAL A 70 -13.53 10.31 -4.45
C VAL A 70 -12.49 9.67 -3.52
N PRO A 71 -12.43 8.33 -3.40
CA PRO A 71 -11.36 7.69 -2.65
C PRO A 71 -10.02 7.90 -3.35
N LEU A 72 -9.03 8.48 -2.67
CA LEU A 72 -7.72 8.81 -3.25
C LEU A 72 -6.58 8.04 -2.57
N ALA A 73 -5.68 7.51 -3.39
CA ALA A 73 -4.34 7.11 -2.97
C ALA A 73 -3.33 8.10 -3.55
N VAL A 74 -2.83 9.02 -2.73
CA VAL A 74 -1.89 10.06 -3.16
C VAL A 74 -0.47 9.60 -2.94
N MET A 75 0.21 9.20 -4.00
CA MET A 75 1.62 8.82 -3.99
C MET A 75 2.46 10.05 -4.33
N ALA A 76 3.25 10.51 -3.35
CA ALA A 76 4.15 11.65 -3.52
C ALA A 76 5.60 11.24 -3.16
N PRO A 77 6.62 11.67 -3.91
CA PRO A 77 8.01 11.33 -3.65
C PRO A 77 8.54 11.98 -2.37
N SER A 78 7.92 13.08 -1.94
CA SER A 78 8.33 13.78 -0.71
C SER A 78 7.20 14.60 -0.08
N TRP A 79 7.35 14.87 1.21
CA TRP A 79 6.52 15.80 1.98
C TRP A 79 6.51 17.23 1.42
N GLY A 80 7.70 17.76 1.09
CA GLY A 80 7.89 19.16 0.69
C GLY A 80 8.07 20.12 1.87
N LYS A 81 7.72 21.41 1.70
CA LYS A 81 7.92 22.43 2.75
C LYS A 81 6.69 22.52 3.66
N PHE A 82 6.87 22.28 4.96
CA PHE A 82 5.79 22.33 5.96
C PHE A 82 4.96 23.61 5.87
N ARG A 83 5.58 24.79 5.76
CA ARG A 83 4.87 26.08 5.69
C ARG A 83 3.85 26.18 4.53
N HIS A 84 4.08 25.47 3.43
CA HIS A 84 3.15 25.46 2.30
C HIS A 84 2.01 24.47 2.54
N LEU A 85 2.33 23.31 3.13
CA LEU A 85 1.33 22.31 3.46
C LEU A 85 0.43 22.72 4.63
N ALA A 86 0.99 23.39 5.65
CA ALA A 86 0.30 23.78 6.88
C ALA A 86 -1.02 24.52 6.62
N ARG A 87 -1.04 25.41 5.62
CA ARG A 87 -2.23 26.17 5.21
C ARG A 87 -3.35 25.32 4.61
N ARG A 88 -3.07 24.07 4.27
CA ARG A 88 -3.95 23.14 3.55
C ARG A 88 -4.24 21.87 4.35
N LEU A 89 -3.58 21.66 5.50
CA LEU A 89 -3.73 20.46 6.32
C LEU A 89 -5.18 20.25 6.77
N GLU A 90 -5.87 21.31 7.18
CA GLU A 90 -7.29 21.22 7.55
C GLU A 90 -8.14 20.73 6.37
N ARG A 91 -7.94 21.29 5.18
CA ARG A 91 -8.68 20.88 3.98
C ARG A 91 -8.41 19.43 3.61
N LEU A 92 -7.18 18.94 3.78
CA LEU A 92 -6.83 17.54 3.48
C LEU A 92 -7.62 16.54 4.33
N ARG A 93 -8.08 16.93 5.52
CA ARG A 93 -8.88 16.06 6.40
C ARG A 93 -10.30 15.83 5.88
N ASP A 94 -10.80 16.71 5.01
CA ASP A 94 -12.15 16.59 4.45
C ASP A 94 -12.21 15.58 3.29
N PHE A 95 -11.07 15.08 2.81
CA PHE A 95 -11.01 14.14 1.70
C PHE A 95 -10.93 12.69 2.20
N ASN A 96 -11.58 11.79 1.46
CA ASN A 96 -11.36 10.35 1.62
C ASN A 96 -10.04 9.95 0.96
N LEU A 97 -8.91 10.21 1.64
CA LEU A 97 -7.59 9.96 1.07
C LEU A 97 -6.65 9.19 2.00
N ARG A 98 -5.67 8.54 1.39
CA ARG A 98 -4.47 8.04 2.05
C ARG A 98 -3.23 8.59 1.35
N ILE A 99 -2.30 9.12 2.13
CA ILE A 99 -1.04 9.70 1.63
C ILE A 99 0.07 8.66 1.73
N TYR A 100 0.72 8.38 0.61
CA TYR A 100 1.84 7.45 0.51
C TYR A 100 3.14 8.25 0.36
N LEU A 101 4.07 8.06 1.29
CA LEU A 101 5.40 8.68 1.25
C LEU A 101 6.50 7.61 1.36
N PRO A 102 7.59 7.70 0.59
CA PRO A 102 8.76 6.83 0.72
C PRO A 102 9.33 6.86 2.14
N GLY A 103 9.54 5.67 2.72
CA GLY A 103 10.08 5.49 4.08
C GLY A 103 11.61 5.52 4.15
N ASP A 104 12.29 5.58 3.00
CA ASP A 104 13.75 5.73 2.86
C ASP A 104 14.21 7.20 2.90
N VAL A 105 13.29 8.13 3.18
CA VAL A 105 13.56 9.56 3.30
C VAL A 105 13.15 10.04 4.69
N LEU A 106 14.11 10.51 5.49
CA LEU A 106 13.89 10.86 6.90
C LEU A 106 12.82 11.96 7.07
N GLU A 107 12.81 12.97 6.20
CA GLU A 107 11.81 14.05 6.23
C GLU A 107 10.39 13.52 5.99
N ASN A 108 10.25 12.43 5.22
CA ASN A 108 8.96 11.80 5.00
C ASN A 108 8.46 11.08 6.25
N LEU A 109 9.34 10.46 7.05
CA LEU A 109 8.95 9.81 8.31
C LEU A 109 8.34 10.82 9.30
N ALA A 110 8.96 12.00 9.41
CA ALA A 110 8.40 13.11 10.19
C ALA A 110 7.06 13.57 9.61
N GLY A 111 6.95 13.70 8.28
CA GLY A 111 5.71 14.07 7.60
C GLY A 111 4.56 13.07 7.83
N LEU A 112 4.84 11.77 7.74
CA LEU A 112 3.87 10.70 8.02
C LEU A 112 3.30 10.82 9.43
N ARG A 113 4.18 11.00 10.42
CA ARG A 113 3.78 11.22 11.82
C ARG A 113 2.89 12.46 11.98
N ILE A 114 3.28 13.59 11.38
CA ILE A 114 2.52 14.85 11.47
C ILE A 114 1.12 14.70 10.86
N LEU A 115 1.00 14.12 9.66
CA LEU A 115 -0.31 13.90 9.02
C LEU A 115 -1.20 12.98 9.85
N SER A 116 -0.61 11.88 10.31
CA SER A 116 -1.31 10.91 11.14
C SER A 116 -1.83 11.56 12.42
N SER A 117 -1.01 12.36 13.12
CA SER A 117 -1.42 13.15 14.29
C SER A 117 -2.56 14.13 13.99
N LEU A 118 -2.70 14.59 12.74
CA LEU A 118 -3.79 15.47 12.30
C LEU A 118 -5.02 14.72 11.81
N GLY A 119 -5.05 13.39 11.95
CA GLY A 119 -6.17 12.55 11.54
C GLY A 119 -6.19 12.20 10.05
N ILE A 120 -5.07 12.37 9.33
CA ILE A 120 -4.96 12.00 7.92
C ILE A 120 -4.30 10.62 7.82
N HIS A 121 -4.96 9.66 7.17
CA HIS A 121 -4.43 8.32 6.96
C HIS A 121 -3.18 8.35 6.08
N THR A 122 -2.14 7.64 6.49
CA THR A 122 -0.89 7.59 5.74
C THR A 122 -0.38 6.19 5.51
N CYS A 123 0.60 6.07 4.61
CA CYS A 123 1.31 4.85 4.34
C CYS A 123 2.79 5.15 4.09
N ALA A 124 3.67 4.59 4.91
CA ALA A 124 5.09 4.48 4.62
C ALA A 124 5.29 3.49 3.48
N VAL A 125 5.90 3.92 2.38
CA VAL A 125 6.30 3.03 1.28
C VAL A 125 7.67 2.46 1.60
N LEU A 126 7.72 1.19 1.97
CA LEU A 126 8.97 0.48 2.25
C LEU A 126 9.58 0.03 0.93
N GLY A 127 10.54 0.79 0.43
CA GLY A 127 11.22 0.56 -0.84
C GLY A 127 12.57 -0.15 -0.69
N ASN A 128 13.31 -0.18 -1.79
CA ASN A 128 14.67 -0.75 -1.86
C ASN A 128 15.76 0.32 -1.66
N GLY A 129 15.40 1.51 -1.20
CA GLY A 129 16.36 2.56 -0.87
C GLY A 129 17.11 2.27 0.44
N ARG A 130 18.00 3.19 0.82
CA ARG A 130 18.73 3.10 2.08
C ARG A 130 17.80 3.50 3.23
N MET A 131 17.19 2.50 3.85
CA MET A 131 16.29 2.69 4.98
C MET A 131 17.05 3.06 6.26
N ASP A 132 16.54 4.05 6.99
CA ASP A 132 16.87 4.25 8.40
C ASP A 132 15.93 3.38 9.24
N TRP A 133 16.39 2.17 9.57
CA TRP A 133 15.57 1.18 10.29
C TRP A 133 15.24 1.61 11.71
N ASP A 134 16.08 2.40 12.36
CA ASP A 134 15.85 2.89 13.72
C ASP A 134 14.74 3.94 13.69
N ALA A 135 14.83 4.93 12.80
CA ALA A 135 13.78 5.93 12.62
C ALA A 135 12.44 5.31 12.18
N LEU A 136 12.49 4.25 11.36
CA LEU A 136 11.29 3.52 10.96
C LEU A 136 10.70 2.73 12.14
N THR A 137 11.54 2.14 12.99
CA THR A 137 11.12 1.43 14.21
C THR A 137 10.42 2.40 15.16
N ASP A 138 10.97 3.59 15.37
CA ASP A 138 10.35 4.64 16.18
C ASP A 138 8.96 5.04 15.64
N LEU A 139 8.86 5.25 14.33
CA LEU A 139 7.58 5.58 13.68
C LEU A 139 6.57 4.43 13.81
N MET A 140 7.01 3.18 13.65
CA MET A 140 6.20 1.98 13.78
C MET A 140 5.66 1.82 15.20
N THR A 141 6.51 1.97 16.21
CA THR A 141 6.12 1.88 17.62
C THR A 141 5.12 2.98 17.98
N TYR A 142 5.34 4.21 17.49
CA TYR A 142 4.37 5.30 17.62
C TYR A 142 3.02 4.93 16.96
N ALA A 143 3.05 4.34 15.76
CA ALA A 143 1.87 3.97 14.99
C ALA A 143 1.02 2.86 15.62
N VAL A 144 1.68 1.85 16.21
CA VAL A 144 0.98 0.64 16.65
C VAL A 144 0.60 0.71 18.12
N LEU A 145 1.41 1.32 18.98
CA LEU A 145 1.09 1.36 20.41
C LEU A 145 -0.03 2.35 20.74
N GLU A 146 -0.43 3.22 19.80
CA GLU A 146 -1.58 4.13 19.88
C GLU A 146 -1.64 4.95 21.19
N LEU A 147 -0.47 5.31 21.75
CA LEU A 147 -0.37 6.05 23.02
C LEU A 147 -0.97 7.48 22.95
N ALA A 148 -1.14 8.01 21.74
CA ALA A 148 -1.78 9.29 21.46
C ALA A 148 -2.78 9.13 20.32
N PRO A 149 -3.91 9.86 20.28
CA PRO A 149 -4.85 9.79 19.17
C PRO A 149 -4.21 10.21 17.84
N HIS A 150 -4.30 9.34 16.83
CA HIS A 150 -3.84 9.61 15.47
C HIS A 150 -4.56 8.70 14.46
N ALA A 151 -4.55 9.07 13.18
CA ALA A 151 -5.08 8.23 12.10
C ALA A 151 -4.09 7.12 11.75
N SER A 152 -4.59 5.99 11.21
CA SER A 152 -3.75 4.83 10.91
C SER A 152 -2.55 5.14 10.00
N MET A 153 -1.45 4.45 10.27
CA MET A 153 -0.23 4.51 9.46
C MET A 153 0.10 3.12 8.94
N GLU A 154 -0.10 2.94 7.64
CA GLU A 154 0.24 1.69 6.97
C GLU A 154 1.75 1.65 6.62
N PRO A 155 2.39 0.48 6.52
CA PRO A 155 1.82 -0.85 6.69
C PRO A 155 1.73 -1.29 8.16
N PHE A 156 2.16 -0.46 9.12
CA PHE A 156 2.31 -0.86 10.53
C PHE A 156 0.97 -1.28 11.15
N SER A 157 -0.08 -0.44 11.01
CA SER A 157 -1.40 -0.74 11.56
C SER A 157 -2.02 -2.00 10.93
N PHE A 158 -1.92 -2.18 9.61
CA PHE A 158 -2.37 -3.41 8.93
C PHE A 158 -1.63 -4.64 9.42
N ILE A 159 -0.30 -4.57 9.53
CA ILE A 159 0.51 -5.70 9.98
C ILE A 159 0.16 -6.06 11.42
N ALA A 160 0.09 -5.09 12.32
CA ALA A 160 -0.23 -5.33 13.72
C ALA A 160 -1.64 -5.92 13.92
N SER A 161 -2.64 -5.39 13.20
CA SER A 161 -4.02 -5.86 13.30
C SER A 161 -4.28 -7.25 12.71
N ARG A 162 -3.40 -7.73 11.82
CA ARG A 162 -3.53 -9.03 11.13
C ARG A 162 -2.40 -10.00 11.43
N HIS A 163 -1.55 -9.69 12.40
CA HIS A 163 -0.47 -10.58 12.78
C HIS A 163 -1.05 -11.92 13.26
N ASP A 164 -0.49 -13.02 12.76
CA ASP A 164 -0.81 -14.34 13.24
C ASP A 164 0.52 -15.08 13.43
N PRO A 165 0.82 -15.57 14.65
CA PRO A 165 2.04 -16.32 14.92
C PRO A 165 2.19 -17.57 14.04
N PHE A 166 1.10 -18.13 13.52
CA PHE A 166 1.08 -19.41 12.80
C PHE A 166 1.00 -19.27 11.29
N SER A 167 0.83 -18.07 10.75
CA SER A 167 0.74 -17.86 9.30
C SER A 167 1.66 -16.75 8.79
N TYR A 168 1.83 -16.73 7.47
CA TYR A 168 2.55 -15.68 6.76
C TYR A 168 1.59 -14.54 6.44
N LEU A 169 2.05 -13.30 6.63
CA LEU A 169 1.26 -12.13 6.29
C LEU A 169 1.79 -11.49 5.00
N GLU A 170 1.01 -11.60 3.93
CA GLU A 170 1.25 -10.83 2.71
C GLU A 170 0.50 -9.49 2.80
N TRP A 171 1.24 -8.39 2.64
CA TRP A 171 0.72 -7.02 2.79
C TRP A 171 1.00 -6.14 1.56
N GLY A 172 1.43 -6.72 0.44
CA GLY A 172 1.63 -6.06 -0.85
C GLY A 172 0.36 -5.42 -1.42
N ALA A 173 -0.82 -5.86 -0.97
CA ALA A 173 -2.11 -5.26 -1.31
C ALA A 173 -2.19 -3.77 -0.92
N LEU A 174 -1.45 -3.34 0.13
CA LEU A 174 -1.38 -1.93 0.54
C LEU A 174 -0.72 -1.04 -0.53
N TYR A 175 0.17 -1.62 -1.34
CA TYR A 175 0.89 -0.97 -2.43
C TYR A 175 0.33 -1.32 -3.81
N PHE A 176 -0.83 -1.99 -3.86
CA PHE A 176 -1.44 -2.47 -5.09
C PHE A 176 -0.64 -3.56 -5.82
N ASP A 177 0.34 -4.20 -5.17
CA ASP A 177 1.27 -5.15 -5.81
C ASP A 177 1.03 -6.61 -5.40
N ASP A 178 -0.04 -6.90 -4.65
CA ASP A 178 -0.47 -8.27 -4.37
C ASP A 178 -1.30 -8.81 -5.55
N PRO A 179 -0.83 -9.83 -6.29
CA PRO A 179 -1.53 -10.37 -7.46
C PRO A 179 -2.82 -11.12 -7.13
N LYS A 180 -3.04 -11.49 -5.85
CA LYS A 180 -4.34 -12.00 -5.39
C LYS A 180 -5.39 -10.89 -5.32
N SER A 181 -4.95 -9.66 -5.05
CA SER A 181 -5.81 -8.51 -4.82
C SER A 181 -5.91 -7.57 -6.02
N PHE A 182 -4.86 -7.48 -6.84
CA PHE A 182 -4.73 -6.51 -7.93
C PHE A 182 -4.08 -7.11 -9.19
N LEU A 183 -4.55 -6.68 -10.35
CA LEU A 183 -3.89 -6.87 -11.65
C LEU A 183 -3.72 -5.51 -12.33
N HIS A 184 -2.58 -5.30 -12.99
CA HIS A 184 -2.25 -4.02 -13.62
C HIS A 184 -2.40 -4.10 -15.13
N LEU A 185 -3.06 -3.11 -15.74
CA LEU A 185 -3.24 -3.00 -17.17
C LEU A 185 -2.52 -1.79 -17.73
N ASP A 186 -1.91 -1.96 -18.90
CA ASP A 186 -1.45 -0.83 -19.69
C ASP A 186 -2.59 -0.23 -20.54
N ALA A 187 -2.31 0.83 -21.29
CA ALA A 187 -3.30 1.47 -22.16
C ALA A 187 -3.83 0.56 -23.29
N LYS A 188 -3.16 -0.57 -23.57
CA LYS A 188 -3.55 -1.56 -24.57
C LYS A 188 -4.30 -2.76 -23.94
N GLY A 189 -4.45 -2.79 -22.62
CA GLY A 189 -5.10 -3.88 -21.89
C GLY A 189 -4.20 -5.08 -21.60
N ARG A 190 -2.88 -4.97 -21.82
CA ARG A 190 -1.91 -6.02 -21.46
C ARG A 190 -1.72 -6.06 -19.96
N VAL A 191 -1.57 -7.26 -19.40
CA VAL A 191 -1.62 -7.51 -17.96
C VAL A 191 -0.23 -7.68 -17.35
N ALA A 192 0.01 -7.06 -16.20
CA ALA A 192 1.18 -7.20 -15.35
C ALA A 192 0.77 -7.43 -13.89
N LEU A 193 1.66 -7.98 -13.05
CA LEU A 193 1.36 -8.28 -11.64
C LEU A 193 1.66 -7.10 -10.69
N SER A 194 2.43 -6.12 -11.14
CA SER A 194 2.80 -4.94 -10.34
C SER A 194 2.94 -3.68 -11.19
N ALA A 195 2.93 -2.52 -10.53
CA ALA A 195 3.20 -1.26 -11.22
C ALA A 195 4.64 -1.19 -11.78
N ALA A 196 5.60 -1.85 -11.12
CA ALA A 196 6.99 -1.91 -11.57
C ALA A 196 7.14 -2.73 -12.86
N GLU A 197 6.52 -3.91 -12.92
CA GLU A 197 6.48 -4.72 -14.14
C GLU A 197 5.82 -3.99 -15.31
N LEU A 198 4.74 -3.25 -15.04
CA LEU A 198 4.06 -2.45 -16.04
C LEU A 198 5.00 -1.40 -16.66
N ARG A 199 5.77 -0.69 -15.83
CA ARG A 199 6.79 0.28 -16.28
C ARG A 199 7.90 -0.40 -17.10
N ASN A 200 8.30 -1.60 -16.68
CA ASN A 200 9.34 -2.40 -17.34
C ASN A 200 8.83 -3.20 -18.54
N LYS A 201 7.55 -3.06 -18.93
CA LYS A 201 6.91 -3.79 -20.03
C LYS A 201 6.97 -5.31 -19.86
N GLN A 202 6.94 -5.79 -18.62
CA GLN A 202 6.86 -7.20 -18.27
C GLN A 202 5.40 -7.59 -18.16
N PHE A 203 4.89 -8.31 -19.16
CA PHE A 203 3.49 -8.70 -19.24
C PHE A 203 3.33 -10.22 -19.09
N ILE A 204 2.28 -10.63 -18.40
CA ILE A 204 1.91 -12.04 -18.23
C ILE A 204 0.83 -12.48 -19.21
N ALA A 205 0.09 -11.53 -19.79
CA ALA A 205 -1.01 -11.78 -20.72
C ALA A 205 -1.26 -10.56 -21.62
N SER A 206 -1.82 -10.80 -22.79
CA SER A 206 -2.20 -9.76 -23.75
C SER A 206 -3.52 -9.06 -23.40
N SER A 207 -4.39 -9.73 -22.63
CA SER A 207 -5.67 -9.19 -22.18
C SER A 207 -6.19 -9.91 -20.93
N LEU A 208 -7.18 -9.32 -20.23
CA LEU A 208 -7.87 -9.96 -19.12
C LEU A 208 -8.58 -11.27 -19.51
N LYS A 209 -9.02 -11.40 -20.78
CA LYS A 209 -9.72 -12.60 -21.26
C LYS A 209 -8.81 -13.83 -21.29
N GLU A 210 -7.53 -13.63 -21.57
CA GLU A 210 -6.52 -14.70 -21.63
C GLU A 210 -6.23 -15.29 -20.25
N ILE A 211 -6.41 -14.52 -19.18
CA ILE A 211 -6.19 -15.00 -17.82
C ILE A 211 -7.23 -16.05 -17.41
N GLY A 212 -8.46 -15.95 -17.90
CA GLY A 212 -9.54 -16.86 -17.50
C GLY A 212 -9.80 -16.80 -16.00
N GLU A 213 -9.38 -17.85 -15.29
CA GLU A 213 -9.40 -17.91 -13.83
C GLU A 213 -8.05 -17.45 -13.22
N PRO A 214 -7.99 -16.28 -12.55
CA PRO A 214 -6.73 -15.75 -12.02
C PRO A 214 -6.04 -16.66 -11.00
N ALA A 215 -6.80 -17.45 -10.24
CA ALA A 215 -6.25 -18.37 -9.25
C ALA A 215 -5.47 -19.54 -9.88
N GLU A 216 -5.79 -19.90 -11.11
CA GLU A 216 -5.18 -21.00 -11.84
C GLU A 216 -4.10 -20.53 -12.82
N PHE A 217 -4.05 -19.23 -13.10
CA PHE A 217 -3.10 -18.68 -14.06
C PHE A 217 -1.64 -18.85 -13.57
N PRO A 218 -0.76 -19.53 -14.34
CA PRO A 218 0.56 -19.93 -13.87
C PRO A 218 1.39 -18.79 -13.29
N ALA A 219 1.49 -17.66 -14.00
CA ALA A 219 2.30 -16.53 -13.53
C ALA A 219 1.81 -15.92 -12.20
N ILE A 220 0.50 -15.93 -11.95
CA ILE A 220 -0.08 -15.45 -10.68
C ILE A 220 0.27 -16.43 -9.56
N ARG A 221 0.06 -17.73 -9.79
CA ARG A 221 0.38 -18.79 -8.82
C ARG A 221 1.87 -18.80 -8.48
N ASP A 222 2.74 -18.67 -9.48
CA ASP A 222 4.18 -18.68 -9.30
C ASP A 222 4.63 -17.46 -8.50
N ARG A 223 4.05 -16.27 -8.73
CA ARG A 223 4.32 -15.09 -7.91
C ARG A 223 3.90 -15.30 -6.45
N LEU A 224 2.70 -15.84 -6.21
CA LEU A 224 2.20 -16.10 -4.85
C LEU A 224 3.04 -17.13 -4.08
N GLN A 225 3.81 -17.95 -4.80
CA GLN A 225 4.69 -18.97 -4.23
C GLN A 225 6.18 -18.62 -4.32
N SER A 226 6.54 -17.48 -4.90
CA SER A 226 7.93 -17.09 -5.16
C SER A 226 8.80 -17.03 -3.90
N TRP A 227 8.22 -16.69 -2.75
CA TRP A 227 8.89 -16.71 -1.46
C TRP A 227 9.41 -18.11 -1.07
N ARG A 228 8.82 -19.20 -1.59
CA ARG A 228 9.28 -20.57 -1.33
C ARG A 228 10.67 -20.84 -1.90
N GLN A 229 11.04 -20.14 -2.97
CA GLN A 229 12.34 -20.28 -3.61
C GLN A 229 13.48 -19.94 -2.65
N PHE A 230 13.27 -19.01 -1.71
CA PHE A 230 14.26 -18.70 -0.68
C PHE A 230 14.63 -19.90 0.21
N PHE A 231 13.70 -20.82 0.45
CA PHE A 231 13.99 -22.06 1.19
C PHE A 231 14.73 -23.08 0.33
N VAL A 232 14.36 -23.18 -0.95
CA VAL A 232 15.04 -24.06 -1.91
C VAL A 232 16.49 -23.64 -2.10
N ASP A 233 16.73 -22.33 -2.20
CA ASP A 233 18.04 -21.74 -2.42
C ASP A 233 18.87 -21.61 -1.12
N ASN A 234 18.32 -21.99 0.04
CA ASN A 234 18.92 -21.78 1.36
C ASN A 234 19.35 -20.32 1.59
N HIS A 235 18.55 -19.37 1.11
CA HIS A 235 18.86 -17.95 1.23
C HIS A 235 18.79 -17.50 2.71
N PRO A 236 19.70 -16.62 3.21
CA PRO A 236 19.74 -16.24 4.62
C PRO A 236 18.42 -15.70 5.21
N CYS A 237 17.62 -15.00 4.39
CA CYS A 237 16.29 -14.53 4.79
C CYS A 237 15.33 -15.66 5.21
N ALA A 238 15.44 -16.87 4.64
CA ALA A 238 14.56 -17.99 4.99
C ALA A 238 14.69 -18.43 6.46
N SER A 239 15.85 -18.18 7.07
CA SER A 239 16.13 -18.42 8.49
C SER A 239 15.98 -17.17 9.39
N CYS A 240 15.60 -16.02 8.84
CA CYS A 240 15.48 -14.77 9.59
C CYS A 240 14.21 -14.76 10.46
N GLY A 241 14.30 -14.33 11.72
CA GLY A 241 13.13 -14.23 12.59
C GLY A 241 12.03 -13.30 12.06
N GLY A 242 12.40 -12.23 11.34
CA GLY A 242 11.46 -11.31 10.68
C GLY A 242 10.81 -11.84 9.39
N TRP A 243 11.14 -13.06 8.97
CA TRP A 243 10.68 -13.64 7.69
C TRP A 243 9.17 -13.67 7.54
N LYS A 244 8.42 -14.00 8.61
CA LYS A 244 6.97 -14.19 8.53
C LYS A 244 6.17 -12.97 8.05
N ILE A 245 6.75 -11.77 8.21
CA ILE A 245 6.17 -10.51 7.76
C ILE A 245 6.86 -10.02 6.48
N CYS A 246 8.19 -10.09 6.41
CA CYS A 246 8.94 -9.53 5.29
C CYS A 246 8.88 -10.39 4.03
N LEU A 247 8.85 -11.72 4.17
CA LEU A 247 8.87 -12.71 3.09
C LEU A 247 9.99 -12.49 2.06
N GLY A 248 11.14 -11.97 2.52
CA GLY A 248 12.31 -11.75 1.66
C GLY A 248 12.21 -10.52 0.77
N ARG A 249 11.21 -9.65 0.95
CA ARG A 249 10.98 -8.45 0.13
C ARG A 249 12.21 -7.52 0.00
N PHE A 250 13.08 -7.49 1.02
CA PHE A 250 14.28 -6.64 1.04
C PHE A 250 15.58 -7.39 0.78
N ALA A 251 15.51 -8.68 0.39
CA ALA A 251 16.70 -9.52 0.21
C ALA A 251 17.65 -9.03 -0.88
N VAL A 252 17.12 -8.42 -1.95
CA VAL A 252 17.92 -7.94 -3.10
C VAL A 252 18.53 -6.54 -2.84
N ALA A 253 18.04 -5.82 -1.85
CA ALA A 253 18.30 -4.39 -1.67
C ALA A 253 19.34 -4.06 -0.59
N LEU A 254 19.72 -5.01 0.27
CA LEU A 254 20.51 -4.72 1.46
C LEU A 254 21.96 -5.21 1.30
N PRO A 255 22.97 -4.31 1.45
CA PRO A 255 24.35 -4.73 1.67
C PRO A 255 24.47 -5.57 2.95
N GLU A 256 25.51 -6.40 3.02
CA GLU A 256 25.91 -7.10 4.25
C GLU A 256 25.99 -6.09 5.41
N ASN A 257 25.25 -6.33 6.50
CA ASN A 257 25.17 -5.56 7.76
C ASN A 257 24.15 -4.40 7.90
N GLN A 258 23.17 -4.24 7.00
CA GLN A 258 22.01 -3.34 7.24
C GLN A 258 20.74 -4.16 7.42
N GLY A 259 20.43 -4.54 8.67
CA GLY A 259 19.44 -5.58 8.93
C GLY A 259 18.01 -5.07 9.06
N CYS A 260 17.18 -5.30 8.05
CA CYS A 260 15.71 -5.23 8.20
C CYS A 260 15.20 -6.19 9.29
N ALA A 261 15.99 -7.20 9.65
CA ALA A 261 15.65 -8.21 10.65
C ALA A 261 15.27 -7.61 12.01
N GLY A 262 16.03 -6.63 12.51
CA GLY A 262 15.75 -5.99 13.80
C GLY A 262 14.39 -5.29 13.80
N PHE A 263 14.14 -4.46 12.78
CA PHE A 263 12.86 -3.79 12.58
C PHE A 263 11.68 -4.79 12.53
N PHE A 264 11.78 -5.87 11.74
CA PHE A 264 10.68 -6.83 11.61
C PHE A 264 10.48 -7.71 12.87
N LEU A 265 11.53 -7.98 13.63
CA LEU A 265 11.43 -8.62 14.95
C LEU A 265 10.66 -7.73 15.92
N GLU A 266 11.05 -6.45 16.03
CA GLU A 266 10.39 -5.48 16.90
C GLU A 266 8.91 -5.29 16.48
N LEU A 267 8.63 -5.19 15.18
CA LEU A 267 7.26 -5.09 14.68
C LEU A 267 6.40 -6.31 15.06
N MET A 268 6.95 -7.53 15.09
CA MET A 268 6.21 -8.69 15.57
C MET A 268 5.91 -8.59 17.06
N ASP A 269 6.87 -8.15 17.87
CA ASP A 269 6.68 -8.03 19.32
C ASP A 269 5.68 -6.94 19.67
N VAL A 270 5.77 -5.79 18.99
CA VAL A 270 4.80 -4.69 19.11
C VAL A 270 3.41 -5.13 18.62
N ALA A 271 3.31 -5.90 17.54
CA ALA A 271 2.04 -6.46 17.05
C ALA A 271 1.39 -7.40 18.07
N ARG A 272 2.17 -8.27 18.74
CA ARG A 272 1.67 -9.14 19.81
C ARG A 272 1.13 -8.33 20.99
N GLN A 273 1.86 -7.30 21.41
CA GLN A 273 1.41 -6.40 22.48
C GLN A 273 0.10 -5.69 22.11
N TYR A 274 -0.01 -5.22 20.86
CA TYR A 274 -1.22 -4.60 20.34
C TYR A 274 -2.44 -5.54 20.42
N GLN A 275 -2.27 -6.79 19.99
CA GLN A 275 -3.33 -7.81 20.04
C GLN A 275 -3.73 -8.15 21.47
N ALA A 276 -2.75 -8.34 22.37
CA ALA A 276 -3.02 -8.62 23.78
C ALA A 276 -3.84 -7.51 24.45
N ARG A 277 -3.52 -6.23 24.15
CA ARG A 277 -4.30 -5.08 24.66
C ARG A 277 -5.72 -5.06 24.12
N LYS A 278 -5.94 -5.43 22.85
CA LYS A 278 -7.28 -5.51 22.27
C LYS A 278 -8.13 -6.61 22.90
N VAL A 279 -7.57 -7.81 23.08
CA VAL A 279 -8.27 -8.92 23.75
C VAL A 279 -8.63 -8.53 25.19
N GLN A 280 -7.70 -7.92 25.94
CA GLN A 280 -8.00 -7.42 27.29
C GLN A 280 -9.08 -6.33 27.30
N ALA A 281 -9.08 -5.42 26.34
CA ALA A 281 -10.12 -4.38 26.22
C ALA A 281 -11.50 -4.98 25.86
N GLU A 282 -11.54 -6.08 25.10
CA GLU A 282 -12.76 -6.83 24.80
C GLU A 282 -13.23 -7.68 25.99
N GLU A 283 -12.32 -8.30 26.75
CA GLU A 283 -12.62 -9.05 27.98
C GLU A 283 -13.05 -8.12 29.13
N LEU A 284 -12.55 -6.88 29.18
CA LEU A 284 -12.98 -5.83 30.11
C LEU A 284 -14.29 -5.13 29.70
N ARG A 285 -14.95 -5.55 28.60
CA ARG A 285 -16.37 -5.27 28.42
C ARG A 285 -17.14 -6.11 29.43
N ILE A 286 -17.15 -5.63 30.67
CA ILE A 286 -18.05 -6.06 31.73
C ILE A 286 -19.44 -6.09 31.11
N TRP A 287 -20.02 -7.28 31.03
CA TRP A 287 -21.42 -7.49 30.71
C TRP A 287 -22.23 -6.64 31.69
N GLN A 288 -22.67 -5.48 31.24
CA GLN A 288 -23.74 -4.76 31.91
C GLN A 288 -25.04 -5.16 31.20
N PRO A 289 -26.09 -5.51 31.97
CA PRO A 289 -27.37 -5.92 31.42
C PRO A 289 -28.02 -4.83 30.55
#